data_AF-A0A8W4FH10-F1
#
_entry.id   AF-A0A8W4FH10-F1
#
_cell.length_a   1.000
_cell.length_b   1.000
_cell.length_c   1.000
_cell.angle_alpha   90.00
_cell.angle_beta   90.00
_cell.angle_gamma   90.00
#
_symmetry.space_group_name_H-M   'P 1'
#
loop_
_entity.id
_entity.type
_entity.pdbx_description
1 polymer ?
#
loop_
_entity_poly.entity_id
_entity_poly.type
_entity_poly.pdbx_seq_one_letter_code
_entity_poly.pdbx_strand_id
1 'polypeptide(L)'
;MSGLRALLGLGLLVAGSRLPRVRVQAGACRARPTWWGPQRLISGGRGDVEGMASSAVKYLSQEEAQAVDQELFNEYQFSVDQLMELAGLSCATAIAKGYQPTIYYPKRPNKPLFTALVTQCQKMDIPFLDEMPSEPTLIDELYELVVDAIFGFSFKGEVREPFRSILSVLNGLTVPIASIDIPSAN
;
A
#
# COMPACT_ATOMS: atom_id res chain seq x y z
N MET A 1 -28.97 -5.37 -0.40
CA MET A 1 -28.17 -6.62 -0.27
C MET A 1 -27.24 -6.72 -1.48
N SER A 2 -25.98 -7.07 -1.22
CA SER A 2 -24.93 -7.48 -2.18
C SER A 2 -24.25 -6.35 -2.96
N GLY A 3 -23.13 -5.83 -2.43
CA GLY A 3 -22.33 -4.83 -3.15
C GLY A 3 -20.87 -4.60 -2.72
N LEU A 4 -20.45 -4.94 -1.49
CA LEU A 4 -19.02 -4.86 -1.12
C LEU A 4 -18.26 -6.03 -1.77
N ARG A 5 -18.00 -5.89 -3.08
CA ARG A 5 -17.04 -6.71 -3.79
C ARG A 5 -15.68 -6.02 -3.66
N ALA A 6 -14.75 -6.73 -3.03
CA ALA A 6 -13.33 -6.44 -2.91
C ALA A 6 -12.81 -5.51 -4.02
N LEU A 7 -12.34 -4.33 -3.63
CA LEU A 7 -11.96 -3.25 -4.54
C LEU A 7 -10.47 -3.03 -4.67
N LEU A 8 -9.64 -3.98 -4.26
CA LEU A 8 -8.19 -3.92 -4.47
C LEU A 8 -7.73 -5.25 -5.03
N GLY A 9 -7.54 -5.27 -6.36
CA GLY A 9 -6.97 -6.37 -7.14
C GLY A 9 -6.04 -5.84 -8.22
N LEU A 10 -5.38 -4.71 -7.95
CA LEU A 10 -4.28 -4.21 -8.78
C LEU A 10 -3.05 -5.01 -8.38
N GLY A 11 -2.75 -6.13 -9.04
CA GLY A 11 -1.45 -6.79 -8.87
C GLY A 11 -0.34 -5.78 -9.18
N LEU A 12 0.34 -5.27 -8.15
CA LEU A 12 1.27 -4.16 -8.31
C LEU A 12 2.70 -4.67 -8.16
N LEU A 13 3.39 -4.98 -9.25
CA LEU A 13 4.83 -5.16 -9.17
C LEU A 13 5.52 -3.78 -9.06
N VAL A 14 6.62 -3.65 -8.32
CA VAL A 14 7.32 -2.37 -8.20
C VAL A 14 8.82 -2.55 -8.42
N ALA A 15 9.34 -2.06 -9.54
CA ALA A 15 10.78 -2.17 -9.82
C ALA A 15 11.60 -1.14 -9.04
N GLY A 16 12.76 -1.54 -8.55
CA GLY A 16 13.91 -0.65 -8.41
C GLY A 16 14.93 -1.18 -9.38
N SER A 17 15.39 -0.37 -10.34
CA SER A 17 16.58 -0.77 -11.09
C SER A 17 17.75 -0.71 -10.11
N ARG A 18 18.59 -1.76 -10.09
CA ARG A 18 19.89 -1.73 -9.41
C ARG A 18 20.85 -0.76 -10.10
N LEU A 19 20.50 0.51 -10.18
CA LEU A 19 21.46 1.60 -10.33
C LEU A 19 22.24 1.70 -9.02
N PRO A 20 23.54 2.08 -9.05
CA PRO A 20 24.43 1.90 -7.93
C PRO A 20 23.82 2.57 -6.71
N ARG A 21 23.54 1.74 -5.70
CA ARG A 21 23.10 2.12 -4.36
C ARG A 21 23.89 3.35 -3.97
N VAL A 22 23.32 4.55 -4.13
CA VAL A 22 23.79 5.72 -3.39
C VAL A 22 23.58 5.28 -1.97
N ARG A 23 24.68 4.90 -1.33
CA ARG A 23 24.73 4.59 0.08
C ARG A 23 24.28 5.88 0.75
N VAL A 24 22.98 6.02 0.99
CA VAL A 24 22.49 6.90 2.02
C VAL A 24 23.08 6.28 3.26
N GLN A 25 24.24 6.80 3.62
CA GLN A 25 24.87 6.60 4.90
C GLN A 25 23.72 6.71 5.91
N ALA A 26 23.59 5.72 6.78
CA ALA A 26 22.72 5.83 7.94
C ALA A 26 23.23 7.00 8.78
N GLY A 27 22.91 8.22 8.33
CA GLY A 27 22.97 9.42 9.11
C GLY A 27 21.87 9.22 10.11
N ALA A 28 22.27 8.82 11.32
CA ALA A 28 21.42 8.93 12.49
C ALA A 28 20.61 10.20 12.35
N CYS A 29 19.28 10.09 12.40
CA CYS A 29 18.38 11.22 12.50
C CYS A 29 18.75 11.96 13.79
N ARG A 30 19.78 12.82 13.72
CA ARG A 30 20.05 13.79 14.75
C ARG A 30 18.92 14.79 14.61
N ALA A 31 17.90 14.60 15.42
CA ALA A 31 16.95 15.65 15.73
C ALA A 31 17.77 16.90 16.05
N ARG A 32 17.76 17.86 15.13
CA ARG A 32 18.14 19.23 15.45
C ARG A 32 16.87 20.07 15.41
N PRO A 33 16.47 20.64 16.55
CA PRO A 33 15.39 21.61 16.61
C PRO A 33 15.91 22.93 16.05
N THR A 34 15.00 23.75 15.50
CA THR A 34 14.77 25.16 15.89
C THR A 34 14.09 25.92 14.74
N TRP A 35 12.78 26.18 14.87
CA TRP A 35 12.16 27.35 14.24
C TRP A 35 11.17 28.08 15.17
N TRP A 36 11.32 27.91 16.48
CA TRP A 36 10.77 28.82 17.49
C TRP A 36 11.79 28.95 18.61
N GLY A 37 12.49 30.10 18.64
CA GLY A 37 13.35 30.46 19.76
C GLY A 37 12.51 30.81 21.00
N PRO A 38 13.06 30.64 22.22
CA PRO A 38 12.33 30.87 23.45
C PRO A 38 12.38 32.36 23.86
N GLN A 39 11.21 32.96 24.07
CA GLN A 39 11.06 34.03 25.06
C GLN A 39 10.64 33.38 26.38
N ARG A 40 11.58 33.29 27.31
CA ARG A 40 11.37 32.96 28.73
C ARG A 40 11.16 34.29 29.45
N LEU A 41 10.06 34.54 30.17
CA LEU A 41 9.79 34.29 31.60
C LEU A 41 8.39 34.93 31.85
N ILE A 42 7.48 34.46 32.71
CA ILE A 42 7.54 34.42 34.18
C ILE A 42 6.42 33.48 34.72
N SER A 43 6.79 32.71 35.76
CA SER A 43 6.01 32.11 36.85
C SER A 43 4.76 31.25 36.60
N GLY A 44 4.85 30.00 37.09
CA GLY A 44 3.92 29.52 38.13
C GLY A 44 2.70 28.75 37.64
N GLY A 45 2.81 27.43 37.59
CA GLY A 45 1.65 26.54 37.49
C GLY A 45 2.09 25.09 37.47
N ARG A 46 1.66 24.32 38.47
CA ARG A 46 1.72 22.85 38.43
C ARG A 46 0.89 22.38 37.24
N GLY A 47 1.54 21.86 36.23
CA GLY A 47 0.92 21.11 35.15
C GLY A 47 1.74 19.84 35.01
N ASP A 48 1.14 18.71 35.34
CA ASP A 48 1.71 17.41 35.08
C ASP A 48 2.15 17.35 33.63
N VAL A 49 3.40 16.94 33.41
CA VAL A 49 3.88 16.53 32.09
C VAL A 49 3.13 15.24 31.77
N GLU A 50 1.92 15.37 31.22
CA GLU A 50 1.26 14.29 30.49
C GLU A 50 2.21 13.86 29.38
N GLY A 51 2.90 12.74 29.61
CA GLY A 51 3.63 12.05 28.57
C GLY A 51 2.66 11.81 27.42
N MET A 52 3.05 12.23 26.21
CA MET A 52 2.38 11.82 24.98
C MET A 52 2.38 10.30 24.94
N ALA A 53 1.28 9.71 25.40
CA ALA A 53 1.05 8.28 25.31
C ALA A 53 1.07 7.93 23.82
N SER A 54 1.97 7.02 23.44
CA SER A 54 1.81 6.29 22.19
C SER A 54 0.52 5.50 22.35
N SER A 55 -0.59 6.02 21.82
CA SER A 55 -1.83 5.27 21.74
C SER A 55 -1.56 4.04 20.88
N ALA A 56 -1.51 2.88 21.50
CA ALA A 56 -1.39 1.61 20.81
C ALA A 56 -2.55 1.50 19.80
N VAL A 57 -2.22 1.24 18.53
CA VAL A 57 -3.22 1.09 17.47
C VAL A 57 -3.94 -0.24 17.64
N LYS A 58 -5.28 -0.24 17.54
CA LYS A 58 -6.10 -1.46 17.61
C LYS A 58 -5.99 -2.26 16.31
N TYR A 59 -5.70 -3.56 16.42
CA TYR A 59 -5.84 -4.51 15.31
C TYR A 59 -7.30 -4.96 15.21
N LEU A 60 -7.86 -4.90 14.00
CA LEU A 60 -9.27 -5.24 13.75
C LEU A 60 -9.41 -6.68 13.27
N SER A 61 -10.46 -7.36 13.73
CA SER A 61 -10.95 -8.57 13.09
C SER A 61 -11.56 -8.28 11.71
N GLN A 62 -11.77 -9.31 10.91
CA GLN A 62 -12.37 -9.18 9.59
C GLN A 62 -13.79 -8.58 9.68
N GLU A 63 -14.57 -9.01 10.67
CA GLU A 63 -15.93 -8.52 10.92
C GLU A 63 -15.92 -7.04 11.32
N GLU A 64 -14.99 -6.64 12.18
CA GLU A 64 -14.84 -5.23 12.60
C GLU A 64 -14.40 -4.35 11.42
N ALA A 65 -13.44 -4.79 10.60
CA ALA A 65 -13.03 -4.05 9.40
C ALA A 65 -14.19 -3.88 8.41
N GLN A 66 -15.00 -4.94 8.21
CA GLN A 66 -16.21 -4.88 7.38
C GLN A 66 -17.28 -3.93 7.95
N ALA A 67 -17.40 -3.85 9.27
CA ALA A 67 -18.33 -2.93 9.93
C ALA A 67 -17.89 -1.48 9.75
N VAL A 68 -16.59 -1.19 9.90
CA VAL A 68 -16.03 0.15 9.65
C VAL A 68 -16.25 0.58 8.21
N ASP A 69 -15.99 -0.29 7.23
CA ASP A 69 -16.28 0.00 5.82
C ASP A 69 -17.76 0.30 5.58
N GLN A 70 -18.67 -0.47 6.20
CA GLN A 70 -20.10 -0.21 6.09
C GLN A 70 -20.49 1.14 6.69
N GLU A 71 -19.89 1.54 7.82
CA GLU A 71 -20.13 2.86 8.42
C GLU A 71 -19.63 3.97 7.51
N LEU A 72 -18.42 3.85 6.96
CA LEU A 72 -17.83 4.84 6.04
C LEU A 72 -18.69 5.08 4.80
N PHE A 73 -19.21 4.01 4.19
CA PHE A 73 -20.01 4.12 2.97
C PHE A 73 -21.48 4.50 3.23
N ASN A 74 -22.06 4.10 4.36
CA ASN A 74 -23.50 4.31 4.62
C ASN A 74 -23.78 5.48 5.56
N GLU A 75 -23.02 5.66 6.63
CA GLU A 75 -23.25 6.75 7.60
C GLU A 75 -22.52 8.02 7.17
N TYR A 76 -21.23 7.90 6.88
CA TYR A 76 -20.41 9.04 6.46
C TYR A 76 -20.51 9.37 4.96
N GLN A 77 -21.20 8.53 4.18
CA GLN A 77 -21.48 8.74 2.75
C GLN A 77 -20.22 8.96 1.90
N PHE A 78 -19.07 8.41 2.32
CA PHE A 78 -17.89 8.41 1.46
C PHE A 78 -18.17 7.58 0.21
N SER A 79 -17.65 8.01 -0.94
CA SER A 79 -17.69 7.17 -2.13
C SER A 79 -16.50 6.20 -2.14
N VAL A 80 -16.69 5.09 -2.85
CA VAL A 80 -15.60 4.14 -3.15
C VAL A 80 -14.41 4.86 -3.78
N ASP A 81 -14.69 5.72 -4.77
CA ASP A 81 -13.68 6.43 -5.53
C ASP A 81 -12.82 7.29 -4.59
N GLN A 82 -13.44 8.02 -3.65
CA GLN A 82 -12.72 8.87 -2.70
C GLN A 82 -11.76 8.07 -1.80
N LEU A 83 -12.24 6.97 -1.20
CA LEU A 83 -11.42 6.18 -0.30
C LEU A 83 -10.33 5.41 -1.05
N MET A 84 -10.64 4.90 -2.24
CA MET A 84 -9.69 4.16 -3.07
C MET A 84 -8.58 5.08 -3.61
N GLU A 85 -8.91 6.30 -4.03
CA GLU A 85 -7.92 7.29 -4.46
C GLU A 85 -7.01 7.71 -3.30
N LEU A 86 -7.56 7.95 -2.10
CA LEU A 86 -6.77 8.29 -0.92
C LEU A 86 -5.84 7.14 -0.48
N ALA A 87 -6.36 5.90 -0.43
CA ALA A 87 -5.58 4.72 -0.07
C ALA A 87 -4.48 4.45 -1.11
N GLY A 88 -4.83 4.54 -2.39
CA GLY A 88 -3.90 4.38 -3.51
C GLY A 88 -2.78 5.43 -3.48
N LEU A 89 -3.13 6.71 -3.28
CA LEU A 89 -2.17 7.80 -3.17
C LEU A 89 -1.22 7.60 -1.98
N SER A 90 -1.73 7.14 -0.84
CA SER A 90 -0.91 6.85 0.35
C SER A 90 0.13 5.77 0.05
N CYS A 91 -0.29 4.64 -0.53
CA CYS A 91 0.60 3.54 -0.89
C CYS A 91 1.61 3.97 -1.97
N ALA A 92 1.13 4.63 -3.03
CA ALA A 92 1.97 5.11 -4.11
C ALA A 92 3.02 6.12 -3.60
N THR A 93 2.65 7.02 -2.68
CA THR A 93 3.59 7.99 -2.08
C THR A 93 4.67 7.31 -1.25
N ALA A 94 4.34 6.22 -0.55
CA ALA A 94 5.31 5.44 0.20
C ALA A 94 6.33 4.77 -0.73
N ILE A 95 5.86 4.25 -1.87
CA ILE A 95 6.66 3.48 -2.83
C ILE A 95 7.46 4.39 -3.78
N ALA A 96 6.84 5.44 -4.33
CA ALA A 96 7.42 6.30 -5.37
C ALA A 96 8.66 7.09 -4.90
N LYS A 97 8.91 7.14 -3.59
CA LYS A 97 10.13 7.78 -3.04
C LYS A 97 11.41 7.02 -3.36
N GLY A 98 11.32 5.73 -3.71
CA GLY A 98 12.50 4.88 -3.89
C GLY A 98 12.47 3.95 -5.09
N TYR A 99 11.35 3.85 -5.80
CA TYR A 99 11.14 2.79 -6.80
C TYR A 99 10.48 3.31 -8.09
N GLN A 100 10.79 2.67 -9.21
CA GLN A 100 10.14 2.81 -10.51
C GLN A 100 9.10 1.70 -10.72
N PRO A 101 7.79 1.98 -10.61
CA PRO A 101 6.78 0.92 -10.61
C PRO A 101 6.62 0.23 -11.99
N THR A 102 6.12 -1.02 -11.98
CA THR A 102 5.75 -1.76 -13.20
C THR A 102 4.56 -2.66 -12.89
N ILE A 103 3.39 -2.41 -13.49
CA ILE A 103 2.13 -2.97 -13.01
C ILE A 103 1.81 -4.29 -13.72
N TYR A 104 1.39 -5.32 -12.98
CA TYR A 104 0.82 -6.54 -13.57
C TYR A 104 -0.65 -6.69 -13.19
N TYR A 105 -1.55 -6.30 -14.09
CA TYR A 105 -2.98 -6.23 -13.79
C TYR A 105 -3.80 -7.23 -14.64
N PRO A 106 -3.89 -8.52 -14.24
CA PRO A 106 -4.43 -9.60 -15.07
C PRO A 106 -5.96 -9.61 -15.20
N LYS A 107 -6.68 -9.07 -14.22
CA LYS A 107 -8.16 -9.02 -14.23
C LYS A 107 -8.61 -7.59 -14.01
N ARG A 108 -8.98 -6.92 -15.09
CA ARG A 108 -9.42 -5.51 -15.08
C ARG A 108 -10.94 -5.44 -15.11
N PRO A 109 -11.62 -5.05 -14.02
CA PRO A 109 -13.06 -4.86 -14.05
C PRO A 109 -13.43 -3.70 -14.98
N ASN A 110 -14.47 -3.88 -15.79
CA ASN A 110 -14.96 -2.84 -16.69
C ASN A 110 -15.82 -1.81 -15.92
N LYS A 111 -15.18 -0.98 -15.09
CA LYS A 111 -15.81 0.16 -14.43
C LYS A 111 -14.99 1.43 -14.66
N PRO A 112 -15.63 2.62 -14.76
CA PRO A 112 -14.94 3.88 -15.05
C PRO A 112 -13.76 4.17 -14.11
N LEU A 113 -13.91 3.90 -12.81
CA LEU A 113 -12.86 4.08 -11.80
C LEU A 113 -11.56 3.35 -12.18
N PHE A 114 -11.64 2.05 -12.47
CA PHE A 114 -10.44 1.26 -12.80
C PHE A 114 -9.83 1.67 -14.14
N THR A 115 -10.66 2.03 -15.12
CA THR A 115 -10.17 2.52 -16.42
C THR A 115 -9.45 3.86 -16.26
N ALA A 116 -9.97 4.76 -15.42
CA ALA A 116 -9.33 6.03 -15.10
C ALA A 116 -7.97 5.82 -14.43
N LEU A 117 -7.88 4.92 -13.46
CA LEU A 117 -6.62 4.59 -12.77
C LEU A 117 -5.56 4.02 -13.73
N VAL A 118 -5.95 3.09 -14.61
CA VAL A 118 -5.03 2.55 -15.62
C VAL A 118 -4.55 3.67 -16.55
N THR A 119 -5.45 4.54 -16.98
CA THR A 119 -5.11 5.69 -17.85
C THR A 119 -4.15 6.64 -17.16
N GLN A 120 -4.34 6.92 -15.87
CA GLN A 120 -3.44 7.77 -15.08
C GLN A 120 -2.05 7.16 -14.97
N CYS A 121 -1.96 5.86 -14.68
CA CYS A 121 -0.67 5.15 -14.61
C CYS A 121 0.07 5.20 -15.96
N GLN A 122 -0.65 4.99 -17.06
CA GLN A 122 -0.09 5.08 -18.42
C GLN A 122 0.39 6.49 -18.76
N LYS A 123 -0.34 7.55 -18.34
CA LYS A 123 0.08 8.95 -18.51
C LYS A 123 1.32 9.33 -17.68
N MET A 124 1.64 8.53 -16.67
CA MET A 124 2.86 8.65 -15.87
C MET A 124 3.99 7.76 -16.40
N ASP A 125 3.85 7.24 -17.62
CA ASP A 125 4.81 6.34 -18.27
C ASP A 125 5.10 5.06 -17.46
N ILE A 126 4.13 4.61 -16.65
CA ILE A 126 4.28 3.38 -15.88
C ILE A 126 3.95 2.18 -16.79
N PRO A 127 4.90 1.25 -17.00
CA PRO A 127 4.68 0.10 -17.86
C PRO A 127 3.70 -0.89 -17.22
N PHE A 128 2.88 -1.53 -18.06
CA PHE A 128 2.04 -2.66 -17.69
C PHE A 128 2.56 -3.94 -18.33
N LEU A 129 2.72 -4.99 -17.54
CA LEU A 129 3.05 -6.32 -18.03
C LEU A 129 1.79 -7.03 -18.54
N ASP A 130 1.90 -7.68 -19.68
CA ASP A 130 0.84 -8.53 -20.23
C ASP A 130 0.81 -9.90 -19.53
N GLU A 131 2.00 -10.44 -19.19
CA GLU A 131 2.17 -11.73 -18.53
C GLU A 131 3.16 -11.62 -17.37
N MET A 132 2.96 -12.45 -16.33
CA MET A 132 3.86 -12.53 -15.19
C MET A 132 4.99 -13.52 -15.49
N PRO A 133 6.25 -13.21 -15.16
CA PRO A 133 7.34 -14.18 -15.25
C PRO A 133 7.02 -15.42 -14.39
N SER A 134 7.17 -16.62 -14.96
CA SER A 134 6.88 -17.88 -14.26
C SER A 134 7.92 -18.23 -13.20
N GLU A 135 9.16 -17.78 -13.41
CA GLU A 135 10.28 -18.10 -12.53
C GLU A 135 10.51 -16.98 -11.50
N PRO A 136 10.49 -17.29 -10.19
CA PRO A 136 10.78 -16.32 -9.13
C PRO A 136 12.14 -15.63 -9.30
N THR A 137 13.14 -16.35 -9.82
CA THR A 137 14.49 -15.81 -10.04
C THR A 137 14.53 -14.64 -11.01
N LEU A 138 13.68 -14.65 -12.05
CA LEU A 138 13.59 -13.53 -12.99
C LEU A 138 13.00 -12.29 -12.30
N ILE A 139 12.04 -12.49 -11.40
CA ILE A 139 11.45 -11.40 -10.62
C ILE A 139 12.47 -10.83 -9.64
N ASP A 140 13.23 -11.70 -8.96
CA ASP A 140 14.29 -11.28 -8.03
C ASP A 140 15.43 -10.50 -8.72
N GLU A 141 15.69 -10.78 -10.00
CA GLU A 141 16.68 -10.05 -10.81
C GLU A 141 16.15 -8.70 -11.31
N LEU A 142 14.88 -8.63 -11.69
CA LEU A 142 14.27 -7.45 -12.33
C LEU A 142 13.69 -6.43 -11.33
N TYR A 143 13.25 -6.89 -10.16
CA TYR A 143 12.50 -6.08 -9.20
C TYR A 143 13.17 -6.13 -7.82
N GLU A 144 13.21 -4.99 -7.12
CA GLU A 144 13.79 -4.90 -5.77
C GLU A 144 12.74 -5.05 -4.67
N LEU A 145 11.46 -4.88 -5.03
CA LEU A 145 10.31 -4.96 -4.14
C LEU A 145 9.13 -5.51 -4.94
N VAL A 146 8.31 -6.35 -4.33
CA VAL A 146 7.02 -6.72 -4.92
C VAL A 146 5.90 -6.19 -4.04
N VAL A 147 4.90 -5.53 -4.64
CA VAL A 147 3.74 -5.04 -3.91
C VAL A 147 2.56 -5.97 -4.12
N ASP A 148 2.18 -6.63 -3.03
CA ASP A 148 1.03 -7.51 -3.04
C ASP A 148 -0.23 -6.68 -2.77
N ALA A 149 -0.99 -6.45 -3.85
CA ALA A 149 -2.28 -5.76 -3.82
C ALA A 149 -3.34 -6.60 -4.54
N ILE A 150 -3.26 -7.92 -4.35
CA ILE A 150 -4.11 -8.92 -5.02
C ILE A 150 -5.44 -9.08 -4.28
N PHE A 151 -5.40 -9.29 -2.96
CA PHE A 151 -6.58 -9.49 -2.11
C PHE A 151 -6.48 -8.65 -0.83
N GLY A 152 -7.56 -7.95 -0.49
CA GLY A 152 -7.71 -7.27 0.80
C GLY A 152 -8.56 -8.06 1.80
N PHE A 153 -8.80 -7.48 2.97
CA PHE A 153 -9.51 -8.10 4.11
C PHE A 153 -10.91 -8.61 3.76
N SER A 154 -11.56 -8.07 2.72
CA SER A 154 -12.91 -8.44 2.30
C SER A 154 -12.98 -9.73 1.46
N PHE A 155 -11.83 -10.30 1.06
CA PHE A 155 -11.80 -11.54 0.28
C PHE A 155 -12.32 -12.73 1.10
N LYS A 156 -13.18 -13.56 0.48
CA LYS A 156 -13.71 -14.80 1.04
C LYS A 156 -13.74 -15.88 -0.04
N GLY A 157 -13.37 -17.10 0.35
CA GLY A 157 -13.45 -18.29 -0.51
C GLY A 157 -12.09 -18.72 -1.09
N GLU A 158 -12.14 -19.60 -2.08
CA GLU A 158 -10.95 -20.19 -2.69
C GLU A 158 -10.30 -19.25 -3.72
N VAL A 159 -8.97 -19.19 -3.70
CA VAL A 159 -8.19 -18.47 -4.70
C VAL A 159 -8.25 -19.21 -6.04
N ARG A 160 -8.71 -18.50 -7.08
CA ARG A 160 -8.85 -19.01 -8.46
C ARG A 160 -7.74 -18.48 -9.36
N GLU A 161 -7.56 -19.13 -10.51
CA GLU A 161 -6.62 -18.64 -11.53
C GLU A 161 -7.02 -17.25 -12.09
N PRO A 162 -6.05 -16.41 -12.46
CA PRO A 162 -4.59 -16.65 -12.46
C PRO A 162 -3.92 -16.43 -11.09
N PHE A 163 -4.68 -16.03 -10.07
CA PHE A 163 -4.11 -15.59 -8.79
C PHE A 163 -3.45 -16.72 -8.00
N ARG A 164 -3.91 -17.96 -8.14
CA ARG A 164 -3.28 -19.12 -7.50
C ARG A 164 -1.84 -19.30 -8.00
N SER A 165 -1.64 -19.24 -9.32
CA SER A 165 -0.30 -19.30 -9.92
C SER A 165 0.58 -18.12 -9.50
N ILE A 166 0.01 -16.91 -9.46
CA ILE A 166 0.71 -15.70 -9.01
C ILE A 166 1.22 -15.86 -7.58
N LEU A 167 0.35 -16.28 -6.64
CA LEU A 167 0.74 -16.47 -5.24
C LEU A 167 1.80 -17.57 -5.08
N SER A 168 1.74 -18.62 -5.90
CA SER A 168 2.79 -19.65 -5.90
C SER A 168 4.16 -19.09 -6.29
N VAL A 169 4.21 -18.16 -7.25
CA VAL A 169 5.46 -17.48 -7.63
C VAL A 169 5.92 -16.54 -6.52
N LEU A 170 4.99 -15.76 -5.92
CA LEU A 170 5.31 -14.85 -4.82
C LEU A 170 5.94 -15.56 -3.63
N ASN A 171 5.46 -16.76 -3.29
CA ASN A 171 6.02 -17.56 -2.19
C ASN A 171 7.47 -18.03 -2.43
N GLY A 172 7.92 -18.04 -3.69
CA GLY A 172 9.29 -18.42 -4.06
C GLY A 172 10.27 -17.25 -4.14
N LEU A 173 9.81 -16.01 -3.93
CA LEU A 173 10.65 -14.82 -4.06
C LEU A 173 11.61 -14.65 -2.88
N THR A 174 12.79 -14.11 -3.18
CA THR A 174 13.76 -13.70 -2.15
C THR A 174 13.71 -12.19 -1.90
N VAL A 175 13.19 -11.42 -2.86
CA VAL A 175 12.95 -9.99 -2.69
C VAL A 175 11.82 -9.72 -1.71
N PRO A 176 11.86 -8.59 -0.97
CA PRO A 176 10.81 -8.25 -0.03
C PRO A 176 9.46 -8.09 -0.73
N ILE A 177 8.40 -8.52 -0.04
CA ILE A 177 7.01 -8.31 -0.44
C ILE A 177 6.38 -7.32 0.53
N ALA A 178 5.77 -6.26 0.00
CA ALA A 178 4.96 -5.31 0.76
C ALA A 178 3.49 -5.50 0.39
N SER A 179 2.69 -6.00 1.32
CA SER A 179 1.25 -6.20 1.08
C SER A 179 0.44 -4.96 1.45
N ILE A 180 -0.51 -4.59 0.59
CA ILE A 180 -1.50 -3.54 0.87
C ILE A 180 -2.63 -4.19 1.67
N ASP A 181 -2.95 -3.59 2.82
CA ASP A 181 -3.99 -4.04 3.76
C ASP A 181 -3.67 -5.38 4.45
N ILE A 182 -3.67 -6.51 3.74
CA ILE A 182 -3.28 -7.83 4.27
C ILE A 182 -2.46 -8.63 3.25
N PRO A 183 -1.59 -9.57 3.68
CA PRO A 183 -0.95 -10.50 2.77
C PRO A 183 -1.96 -11.42 2.06
N SER A 184 -1.90 -11.44 0.73
CA SER A 184 -2.71 -12.30 -0.13
C SER A 184 -2.23 -13.75 -0.14
N ALA A 185 -0.94 -13.96 0.14
CA ALA A 185 -0.33 -15.27 0.29
C ALA A 185 -0.48 -15.77 1.73
N ASN A 186 -1.05 -16.96 1.89
CA ASN A 186 -1.14 -17.69 3.15
C ASN A 186 -0.68 -19.13 2.91
#